data_AF-A0A844EM02-F1
#
_entry.id   AF-A0A844EM02-F1
#
_cell.length_a   1.000
_cell.length_b   1.000
_cell.length_c   1.000
_cell.angle_alpha   90.00
_cell.angle_beta   90.00
_cell.angle_gamma   90.00
#
_symmetry.space_group_name_H-M   'P 1'
#
loop_
_entity.id
_entity.type
_entity.pdbx_description
1 polymer ?
#
loop_
_entity_poly.entity_id
_entity_poly.type
_entity_poly.pdbx_seq_one_letter_code
_entity_poly.pdbx_strand_id
1 'polypeptide(L)'
;IHPEDIEGIGIVNQRETTIIWDKETGEPIYNAIGWQSKQTAALARKLKNEGYSGMVHKKTGLIIDSYFSATKARWILDHVDGAQERAEKGELIFGTVDTWLVWKLSGGEYH
;
A
#
# COMPACT_ATOMS: atom_id res chain seq x y z
N ILE A 1 -17.45 -1.78 29.85
CA ILE A 1 -17.39 -1.03 28.58
C ILE A 1 -18.09 -1.91 27.55
N HIS A 2 -19.33 -1.58 27.27
CA HIS A 2 -20.09 -2.13 26.15
C HIS A 2 -19.80 -1.28 24.89
N PRO A 3 -20.03 -1.81 23.67
CA PRO A 3 -19.82 -1.04 22.44
C PRO A 3 -20.53 0.32 22.43
N GLU A 4 -21.71 0.40 23.02
CA GLU A 4 -22.51 1.63 23.17
C GLU A 4 -21.87 2.69 24.08
N ASP A 5 -20.88 2.33 24.90
CA ASP A 5 -20.16 3.27 25.78
C ASP A 5 -19.01 4.00 25.03
N ILE A 6 -18.76 3.67 23.75
CA ILE A 6 -17.60 4.16 22.98
C ILE A 6 -18.03 5.29 22.04
N GLU A 7 -17.57 6.52 22.30
CA GLU A 7 -17.88 7.69 21.46
C GLU A 7 -17.10 7.72 20.13
N GLY A 8 -15.96 7.03 20.04
CA GLY A 8 -15.15 7.02 18.84
C GLY A 8 -13.95 6.07 18.89
N ILE A 9 -13.35 5.83 17.73
CA ILE A 9 -12.19 4.95 17.55
C ILE A 9 -11.07 5.76 16.87
N GLY A 10 -9.93 5.84 17.53
CA GLY A 10 -8.70 6.39 16.95
C GLY A 10 -7.84 5.29 16.35
N ILE A 11 -7.41 5.47 15.10
CA ILE A 11 -6.51 4.52 14.42
C ILE A 11 -5.14 5.16 14.24
N VAL A 12 -4.11 4.47 14.73
CA VAL A 12 -2.71 4.77 14.45
C VAL A 12 -1.99 3.48 14.10
N ASN A 13 -1.11 3.53 13.10
CA ASN A 13 -0.49 2.36 12.52
C ASN A 13 0.99 2.56 12.19
N GLN A 14 1.68 1.45 11.96
CA GLN A 14 2.94 1.49 11.24
C GLN A 14 2.72 2.06 9.83
N ARG A 15 3.50 3.08 9.49
CA ARG A 15 3.43 3.75 8.19
C ARG A 15 4.14 2.92 7.12
N GLU A 16 3.92 3.31 5.86
CA GLU A 16 4.51 2.77 4.62
C GLU A 16 4.28 1.29 4.29
N THR A 17 3.89 0.44 5.24
CA THR A 17 3.50 -0.95 4.97
C THR A 17 2.37 -0.98 3.95
N THR A 18 2.56 -1.75 2.87
CA THR A 18 1.69 -1.77 1.70
C THR A 18 0.84 -3.03 1.67
N ILE A 19 -0.46 -2.88 1.42
CA ILE A 19 -1.43 -3.96 1.22
C ILE A 19 -2.18 -3.69 -0.10
N ILE A 20 -2.39 -4.74 -0.90
CA ILE A 20 -3.27 -4.71 -2.07
C ILE A 20 -4.24 -5.87 -1.95
N TRP A 21 -5.52 -5.62 -2.15
CA TRP A 21 -6.59 -6.61 -2.04
C TRP A 21 -7.61 -6.47 -3.15
N ASP A 22 -8.35 -7.54 -3.37
CA ASP A 22 -9.47 -7.58 -4.28
C ASP A 22 -10.69 -6.86 -3.69
N LYS A 23 -11.27 -5.96 -4.46
CA LYS A 23 -12.36 -5.08 -4.02
C LYS A 23 -13.65 -5.83 -3.69
N GLU A 24 -13.95 -6.91 -4.40
CA GLU A 24 -15.21 -7.64 -4.23
C GLU A 24 -15.14 -8.63 -3.07
N THR A 25 -14.04 -9.37 -3.00
CA THR A 25 -13.84 -10.42 -1.99
C THR A 25 -13.24 -9.88 -0.69
N GLY A 26 -12.54 -8.75 -0.74
CA GLY A 26 -11.78 -8.21 0.39
C GLY A 26 -10.54 -9.04 0.73
N GLU A 27 -10.12 -9.98 -0.13
CA GLU A 27 -8.99 -10.86 0.09
C GLU A 27 -7.68 -10.23 -0.43
N PRO A 28 -6.59 -10.22 0.37
CA PRO A 28 -5.29 -9.75 -0.08
C PRO A 28 -4.76 -10.59 -1.25
N ILE A 29 -4.19 -9.93 -2.26
CA ILE A 29 -3.56 -10.64 -3.40
C ILE A 29 -2.12 -11.06 -3.11
N TYR A 30 -1.54 -10.53 -2.03
CA TYR A 30 -0.21 -10.85 -1.52
C TYR A 30 -0.10 -10.47 -0.04
N ASN A 31 0.91 -10.99 0.65
CA ASN A 31 1.22 -10.58 2.01
C ASN A 31 1.54 -9.08 2.09
N ALA A 32 1.22 -8.46 3.23
CA ALA A 32 1.61 -7.08 3.48
C ALA A 32 3.14 -6.93 3.41
N ILE A 33 3.64 -6.00 2.59
CA ILE A 33 5.08 -5.72 2.51
C ILE A 33 5.41 -4.66 3.56
N GLY A 34 6.08 -5.09 4.64
CA GLY A 34 6.47 -4.23 5.75
C GLY A 34 7.42 -3.09 5.36
N TRP A 35 7.40 -1.99 6.11
CA TRP A 35 8.25 -0.82 5.90
C TRP A 35 9.76 -1.07 5.98
N GLN A 36 10.19 -2.10 6.72
CA GLN A 36 11.60 -2.50 6.77
C GLN A 36 12.05 -3.34 5.58
N SER A 37 11.12 -3.81 4.74
CA SER A 37 11.46 -4.71 3.64
C SER A 37 12.43 -4.06 2.65
N LYS A 38 13.45 -4.82 2.27
CA LYS A 38 14.44 -4.45 1.24
C LYS A 38 14.20 -5.13 -0.11
N GLN A 39 13.10 -5.88 -0.24
CA GLN A 39 12.72 -6.61 -1.45
C GLN A 39 12.64 -5.71 -2.70
N THR A 40 12.28 -4.44 -2.52
CA THR A 40 12.13 -3.47 -3.61
C THR A 40 13.36 -2.58 -3.81
N ALA A 41 14.48 -2.87 -3.15
CA ALA A 41 15.70 -2.06 -3.23
C ALA A 41 16.28 -2.01 -4.65
N ALA A 42 16.17 -3.10 -5.42
CA ALA A 42 16.59 -3.13 -6.82
C ALA A 42 15.75 -2.17 -7.69
N LEU A 43 14.43 -2.16 -7.51
CA LEU A 43 13.52 -1.24 -8.19
C LEU A 43 13.79 0.21 -7.80
N ALA A 44 14.00 0.49 -6.52
CA ALA A 44 14.38 1.83 -6.04
C ALA A 44 15.69 2.31 -6.67
N ARG A 45 16.70 1.42 -6.79
CA ARG A 45 17.97 1.75 -7.43
C ARG A 45 17.82 2.02 -8.93
N LYS A 46 16.99 1.23 -9.62
CA LYS A 46 16.65 1.45 -11.03
C LYS A 46 16.09 2.86 -11.25
N LEU A 47 15.09 3.25 -10.45
CA LEU A 47 14.47 4.58 -10.55
C LEU A 47 15.46 5.73 -10.27
N LYS A 48 16.40 5.53 -9.34
CA LYS A 48 17.50 6.49 -9.10
C LYS A 48 18.40 6.63 -10.33
N ASN A 49 18.80 5.51 -10.91
CA ASN A 49 19.68 5.47 -12.08
C ASN A 49 19.02 6.07 -13.32
N GLU A 50 17.70 5.98 -13.43
CA GLU A 50 16.90 6.63 -14.48
C GLU A 50 16.71 8.14 -14.26
N GLY A 51 17.25 8.71 -13.16
CA GLY A 51 17.26 10.15 -12.91
C GLY A 51 16.02 10.70 -12.20
N TYR A 52 15.12 9.85 -11.70
CA TYR A 52 13.86 10.31 -11.10
C TYR A 52 14.00 10.96 -9.72
N SER A 53 15.16 10.87 -9.07
CA SER A 53 15.38 11.34 -7.69
C SER A 53 14.94 12.80 -7.46
N GLY A 54 15.33 13.73 -8.34
CA GLY A 54 14.98 15.14 -8.20
C GLY A 54 13.48 15.41 -8.37
N MET A 55 12.84 14.70 -9.32
CA MET A 55 11.41 14.81 -9.57
C MET A 55 10.59 14.30 -8.38
N VAL A 56 10.95 13.13 -7.85
CA VAL A 56 10.27 12.54 -6.67
C VAL A 56 10.41 13.47 -5.47
N HIS A 57 11.63 13.91 -5.15
CA HIS A 57 11.85 14.78 -4.00
C HIS A 57 11.07 16.09 -4.10
N LYS A 58 11.03 16.71 -5.30
CA LYS A 58 10.26 17.94 -5.52
C LYS A 58 8.75 17.74 -5.29
N LYS A 59 8.19 16.58 -5.66
CA LYS A 59 6.74 16.32 -5.56
C LYS A 59 6.30 15.84 -4.19
N THR A 60 7.11 15.04 -3.52
CA THR A 60 6.70 14.32 -2.30
C THR A 60 7.49 14.71 -1.06
N GLY A 61 8.62 15.41 -1.21
CA GLY A 61 9.60 15.64 -0.14
C GLY A 61 10.44 14.41 0.20
N LEU A 62 10.19 13.26 -0.43
CA LEU A 62 10.82 11.99 -0.08
C LEU A 62 12.04 11.70 -0.97
N ILE A 63 12.93 10.84 -0.47
CA ILE A 63 13.94 10.20 -1.28
C ILE A 63 13.37 8.93 -1.92
N ILE A 64 13.98 8.47 -3.00
CA ILE A 64 13.67 7.12 -3.53
C ILE A 64 14.32 6.09 -2.61
N ASP A 65 13.54 5.23 -1.96
CA ASP A 65 14.03 4.13 -1.13
C ASP A 65 13.02 2.97 -1.12
N SER A 66 13.46 1.77 -0.72
CA SER A 66 12.56 0.63 -0.51
C SER A 66 11.66 0.80 0.72
N TYR A 67 11.97 1.77 1.58
CA TYR A 67 11.17 2.12 2.76
C TYR A 67 9.72 2.51 2.40
N PHE A 68 9.51 3.25 1.30
CA PHE A 68 8.21 3.84 0.95
C PHE A 68 7.30 2.88 0.15
N SER A 69 6.00 3.14 0.20
CA SER A 69 4.95 2.26 -0.33
C SER A 69 4.94 2.09 -1.85
N ALA A 70 5.37 3.12 -2.61
CA ALA A 70 5.23 3.13 -4.06
C ALA A 70 5.99 1.98 -4.75
N THR A 71 7.23 1.71 -4.32
CA THR A 71 8.02 0.62 -4.88
C THR A 71 7.46 -0.75 -4.51
N LYS A 72 6.82 -0.88 -3.34
CA LYS A 72 6.14 -2.10 -2.89
C LYS A 72 4.87 -2.38 -3.68
N ALA A 73 4.06 -1.36 -3.93
CA ALA A 73 2.86 -1.48 -4.76
C ALA A 73 3.24 -1.93 -6.18
N ARG A 74 4.21 -1.23 -6.81
CA ARG A 74 4.72 -1.61 -8.13
C ARG A 74 5.27 -3.04 -8.13
N TRP A 75 6.02 -3.43 -7.10
CA TRP A 75 6.56 -4.79 -6.97
C TRP A 75 5.44 -5.85 -6.94
N ILE A 76 4.39 -5.65 -6.13
CA ILE A 76 3.25 -6.59 -6.07
C ILE A 76 2.58 -6.71 -7.44
N LEU A 77 2.31 -5.59 -8.11
CA LEU A 77 1.68 -5.58 -9.43
C LEU A 77 2.53 -6.24 -10.51
N ASP A 78 3.86 -6.26 -10.35
CA ASP A 78 4.79 -6.94 -11.27
C ASP A 78 4.96 -8.44 -10.96
N HIS A 79 4.74 -8.87 -9.71
CA HIS A 79 5.05 -10.23 -9.25
C HIS A 79 3.84 -11.14 -9.06
N VAL A 80 2.64 -10.56 -8.90
CA VAL A 80 1.40 -11.33 -8.81
C VAL A 80 0.78 -11.39 -10.20
N ASP A 81 0.66 -12.61 -10.73
CA ASP A 81 0.12 -12.84 -12.07
C ASP A 81 -1.25 -12.19 -12.26
N GLY A 82 -1.38 -11.39 -13.33
CA GLY A 82 -2.61 -10.66 -13.66
C GLY A 82 -2.91 -9.45 -12.78
N ALA A 83 -2.11 -9.15 -11.74
CA ALA A 83 -2.42 -8.05 -10.82
C ALA A 83 -2.43 -6.67 -11.50
N GLN A 84 -1.51 -6.40 -12.44
CA GLN A 84 -1.53 -5.15 -13.19
C GLN A 84 -2.83 -4.97 -13.98
N GLU A 85 -3.27 -5.98 -14.73
CA GLU A 85 -4.50 -5.91 -15.54
C GLU A 85 -5.74 -5.76 -14.66
N ARG A 86 -5.81 -6.47 -13.54
CA ARG A 86 -6.90 -6.36 -12.57
C ARG A 86 -6.94 -4.98 -11.91
N ALA A 87 -5.78 -4.40 -11.59
CA ALA A 87 -5.69 -3.03 -11.09
C ALA A 87 -6.21 -2.01 -12.12
N GLU A 88 -5.86 -2.17 -13.40
CA GLU A 88 -6.35 -1.30 -14.49
C GLU A 88 -7.87 -1.41 -14.70
N LYS A 89 -8.45 -2.59 -14.42
CA LYS A 89 -9.91 -2.79 -14.40
C LYS A 89 -10.60 -2.23 -13.16
N GLY A 90 -9.85 -1.75 -12.16
CA GLY A 90 -10.40 -1.24 -10.90
C GLY A 90 -10.86 -2.34 -9.92
N GLU A 91 -10.40 -3.58 -10.13
CA GLU A 91 -10.74 -4.73 -9.27
C GLU A 91 -9.89 -4.78 -7.99
N LEU A 92 -8.77 -4.05 -7.97
CA LEU A 92 -7.83 -4.05 -6.84
C LEU A 92 -7.81 -2.69 -6.14
N ILE A 93 -7.72 -2.73 -4.81
CA ILE A 93 -7.54 -1.55 -3.96
C ILE A 93 -6.14 -1.61 -3.34
N PHE A 94 -5.48 -0.46 -3.27
CA PHE A 94 -4.23 -0.26 -2.56
C PHE A 94 -4.48 0.54 -1.28
N GLY A 95 -3.79 0.18 -0.20
CA GLY A 95 -3.84 0.91 1.05
C GLY A 95 -2.61 0.71 1.92
N THR A 96 -2.37 1.68 2.80
CA THR A 96 -1.57 1.46 4.01
C THR A 96 -2.43 0.77 5.07
N VAL A 97 -1.83 0.44 6.22
CA VAL A 97 -2.52 -0.37 7.26
C VAL A 97 -3.80 0.29 7.78
N ASP A 98 -3.82 1.61 7.90
CA ASP A 98 -5.00 2.41 8.24
C ASP A 98 -6.14 2.23 7.24
N THR A 99 -5.89 2.42 5.95
CA THR A 99 -6.87 2.19 4.87
C THR A 99 -7.45 0.77 4.94
N TRP A 100 -6.59 -0.23 5.13
CA TRP A 100 -7.01 -1.63 5.26
C TRP A 100 -7.88 -1.87 6.50
N LEU A 101 -7.51 -1.32 7.65
CA LEU A 101 -8.28 -1.45 8.88
C LEU A 101 -9.66 -0.79 8.74
N VAL A 102 -9.72 0.41 8.17
CA VAL A 102 -10.99 1.11 7.90
C VAL A 102 -11.86 0.31 6.94
N TRP A 103 -11.28 -0.26 5.88
CA TRP A 103 -11.99 -1.14 4.95
C TRP A 103 -12.60 -2.36 5.64
N LYS A 104 -11.82 -3.05 6.48
CA LYS A 104 -12.31 -4.23 7.21
C LYS A 104 -13.35 -3.88 8.27
N LEU A 105 -13.14 -2.80 9.03
CA LEU A 105 -14.07 -2.37 10.08
C LEU A 105 -15.41 -1.86 9.51
N SER A 106 -15.40 -1.33 8.29
CA SER A 106 -16.59 -0.84 7.61
C SER A 106 -17.30 -1.87 6.74
N GLY A 107 -16.81 -3.12 6.68
CA GLY A 107 -17.37 -4.13 5.79
C GLY A 107 -17.24 -3.80 4.30
N GLY A 108 -16.27 -2.96 3.92
CA GLY A 108 -16.03 -2.58 2.53
C GLY A 108 -16.70 -1.28 2.07
N GLU A 109 -17.22 -0.46 2.98
CA GLU A 109 -17.82 0.83 2.60
C GLU A 109 -16.77 1.94 2.43
N TYR A 110 -15.70 1.94 3.23
CA TYR A 110 -14.71 3.02 3.26
C TYR A 110 -13.28 2.49 3.02
N HIS A 111 -12.54 3.12 2.11
CA HIS A 111 -11.10 2.91 1.88
C HIS A 111 -10.44 4.23 1.49
#